data_AF-A0AAJ1BBD4-F1
#
_entry.id   AF-A0AAJ1BBD4-F1
#
_cell.length_a   1.000
_cell.length_b   1.000
_cell.length_c   1.000
_cell.angle_alpha   90.00
_cell.angle_beta   90.00
_cell.angle_gamma   90.00
#
_symmetry.space_group_name_H-M   'P 1'
#
loop_
_entity.id
_entity.type
_entity.pdbx_description
1 polymer ?
#
loop_
_entity_poly.entity_id
_entity_poly.type
_entity_poly.pdbx_seq_one_letter_code
_entity_poly.pdbx_strand_id
1 'polypeptide(L)' 'FAAYEGVKGGEFYTPSSIVKTIVAILKPFANCRVYDPCCGSGGMFVQSAKFIQAHSGKRGDIAVYGQESNADTWKMAK' A
#
# COMPACT_ATOMS: atom_id res chain seq x y z
N PHE A 1 -12.02 1.02 -11.90
CA PHE A 1 -12.88 1.70 -10.92
C PHE A 1 -12.34 3.09 -10.58
N ALA A 2 -11.26 3.23 -9.80
CA ALA A 2 -10.77 4.54 -9.33
C ALA A 2 -10.32 5.55 -10.41
N ALA A 3 -9.88 5.10 -11.59
CA ALA A 3 -9.50 6.01 -12.68
C ALA A 3 -10.71 6.60 -13.45
N TYR A 4 -11.91 6.05 -13.25
CA TYR A 4 -13.13 6.41 -13.99
C TYR A 4 -14.11 7.24 -13.14
N GLU A 5 -14.05 7.09 -11.82
CA GLU A 5 -14.79 7.89 -10.85
C GLU A 5 -14.07 9.24 -10.72
N GLY A 6 -14.64 10.33 -11.25
CA GLY A 6 -14.04 11.67 -11.35
C GLY A 6 -13.70 12.39 -10.02
N VAL A 7 -13.53 11.65 -8.93
CA VAL A 7 -12.98 12.14 -7.66
C VAL A 7 -11.47 12.17 -7.79
N LYS A 8 -10.81 13.24 -7.34
CA LYS A 8 -9.34 13.40 -7.44
C LYS A 8 -8.65 12.13 -6.90
N GLY A 9 -8.18 11.28 -7.81
CA GLY A 9 -7.87 9.86 -7.54
C GLY A 9 -6.81 9.60 -6.47
N GLY A 10 -6.11 10.63 -5.99
CA GLY A 10 -5.13 10.52 -4.92
C GLY A 10 -5.70 10.03 -3.58
N GLU A 11 -6.97 10.31 -3.27
CA GLU A 11 -7.60 9.82 -2.02
C GLU A 11 -7.90 8.31 -2.04
N PHE A 12 -8.19 7.73 -3.22
CA PHE A 12 -8.63 6.34 -3.32
C PHE A 12 -7.57 5.41 -3.94
N TYR A 13 -6.67 5.96 -4.73
CA TYR A 13 -5.76 5.19 -5.57
C TYR A 13 -4.47 5.95 -5.94
N THR A 14 -3.35 5.49 -5.39
CA THR A 14 -2.04 5.87 -5.93
C THR A 14 -1.69 4.98 -7.13
N PRO A 15 -1.34 5.53 -8.30
CA PRO A 15 -0.96 4.73 -9.47
C PRO A 15 0.17 3.75 -9.19
N SER A 16 0.07 2.55 -9.76
CA SER A 16 1.03 1.45 -9.54
C SER A 16 2.49 1.84 -9.80
N SER A 17 2.77 2.75 -10.73
CA SER A 17 4.13 3.25 -11.01
C SER A 17 4.70 4.00 -9.80
N ILE A 18 3.92 4.89 -9.20
CA ILE A 18 4.32 5.69 -8.04
C ILE A 18 4.53 4.80 -6.82
N VAL A 19 3.58 3.90 -6.54
CA VAL A 19 3.68 2.94 -5.43
C VAL A 19 4.95 2.08 -5.55
N LYS A 20 5.23 1.55 -6.75
CA LYS A 20 6.44 0.75 -7.02
C LYS A 20 7.70 1.56 -6.77
N THR A 21 7.76 2.80 -7.25
CA THR A 21 8.91 3.68 -7.05
C THR A 21 9.14 3.96 -5.57
N ILE A 22 8.10 4.33 -4.81
CA ILE A 22 8.23 4.61 -3.37
C ILE A 22 8.73 3.37 -2.63
N VAL A 23 8.12 2.20 -2.85
CA VAL A 23 8.54 0.95 -2.19
C VAL A 23 9.99 0.57 -2.55
N ALA A 24 10.39 0.77 -3.81
CA ALA A 24 11.76 0.49 -4.26
C ALA A 24 12.81 1.44 -3.65
N ILE A 25 12.42 2.69 -3.31
CA ILE A 25 13.26 3.64 -2.59
C ILE A 25 13.36 3.28 -1.11
N LEU A 26 12.21 3.00 -0.46
CA LEU A 26 12.13 2.72 0.98
C LEU A 26 12.72 1.37 1.36
N LYS A 27 12.66 0.37 0.46
CA LYS A 27 13.23 -0.97 0.62
C LYS A 27 12.85 -1.62 1.97
N PRO A 28 11.57 -1.95 2.19
CA PRO A 28 11.16 -2.65 3.41
C PRO A 28 11.96 -3.97 3.55
N PHE A 29 12.27 -4.33 4.79
CA PHE A 29 13.11 -5.48 5.14
C PHE A 29 12.43 -6.36 6.22
N ALA A 30 13.01 -7.50 6.56
CA ALA A 30 12.45 -8.39 7.57
C ALA A 30 12.35 -7.71 8.95
N ASN A 31 11.23 -7.94 9.65
CA ASN A 31 10.80 -7.27 10.89
C ASN A 31 10.51 -5.76 10.75
N CYS A 32 10.41 -5.24 9.52
CA CYS A 32 10.03 -3.85 9.27
C CYS A 32 8.54 -3.61 9.57
N ARG A 33 8.23 -2.41 10.08
CA ARG A 33 6.85 -1.93 10.29
C ARG A 33 6.55 -0.87 9.23
N VAL A 34 5.58 -1.15 8.38
CA VAL A 34 5.14 -0.22 7.32
C VAL A 34 3.87 0.48 7.79
N TYR A 35 3.89 1.81 7.82
CA TYR A 35 2.75 2.62 8.22
C TYR A 35 2.32 3.54 7.08
N ASP A 36 1.03 3.56 6.79
CA ASP A 36 0.41 4.49 5.84
C ASP A 36 -0.82 5.16 6.50
N PRO A 37 -0.75 6.46 6.86
CA PRO A 37 -1.83 7.15 7.57
C PRO A 37 -3.06 7.47 6.69
N CYS A 38 -2.97 7.27 5.38
CA CYS A 38 -4.05 7.48 4.43
C CYS A 38 -4.02 6.35 3.41
N CYS A 39 -4.17 5.12 3.90
CA CYS A 39 -3.83 3.93 3.12
C CYS A 39 -4.78 3.67 1.96
N GLY A 40 -5.93 4.36 1.89
CA GLY A 40 -6.93 4.18 0.86
C GLY A 40 -7.32 2.71 0.76
N SER A 41 -7.21 2.15 -0.45
CA SER A 41 -7.48 0.74 -0.74
C SER A 41 -6.31 -0.22 -0.37
N GLY A 42 -5.26 0.26 0.31
CA GLY A 42 -4.14 -0.56 0.80
C GLY A 42 -3.05 -0.89 -0.24
N GLY A 43 -3.03 -0.17 -1.37
CA GLY A 43 -2.11 -0.45 -2.49
C GLY A 43 -0.61 -0.45 -2.11
N MET A 44 -0.22 0.42 -1.17
CA MET A 44 1.15 0.50 -0.63
C MET A 44 1.56 -0.80 0.10
N PHE A 45 0.66 -1.42 0.84
CA PHE A 45 0.93 -2.66 1.57
C PHE A 45 1.08 -3.85 0.63
N VAL A 46 0.21 -3.94 -0.37
CA VAL A 46 0.30 -4.99 -1.41
C VAL A 46 1.65 -4.92 -2.12
N GLN A 47 2.10 -3.73 -2.48
CA GLN A 47 3.37 -3.56 -3.16
C GLN A 47 4.58 -3.80 -2.23
N SER A 48 4.49 -3.43 -0.96
CA SER A 48 5.52 -3.72 0.06
C SER A 48 5.71 -5.23 0.27
N ALA A 49 4.61 -5.99 0.35
CA ALA A 49 4.66 -7.44 0.44
C ALA A 49 5.28 -8.08 -0.83
N LYS A 50 4.91 -7.58 -2.02
CA LYS A 50 5.49 -8.03 -3.30
C LYS A 50 7.00 -7.74 -3.38
N PHE A 51 7.43 -6.59 -2.88
CA PHE A 51 8.86 -6.25 -2.82
C PHE A 51 9.62 -7.26 -1.96
N ILE A 52 9.15 -7.56 -0.75
CA ILE A 52 9.77 -8.55 0.14
C ILE A 52 9.85 -9.93 -0.53
N GLN A 53 8.76 -10.39 -1.16
CA GLN A 53 8.72 -11.67 -1.87
C GLN A 53 9.72 -11.71 -3.04
N ALA A 54 9.86 -10.61 -3.79
CA ALA A 54 10.83 -10.51 -4.89
C ALA A 54 12.29 -10.49 -4.40
N HIS A 55 12.54 -10.21 -3.13
CA HIS A 55 13.87 -10.18 -2.50
C HIS A 55 14.05 -11.32 -1.48
N SER A 56 13.45 -12.47 -1.75
CA SER A 56 13.62 -13.73 -0.99
C SER A 56 13.08 -13.73 0.45
N GLY A 57 12.32 -12.71 0.85
CA GLY A 57 11.57 -12.72 2.11
C GLY A 57 10.16 -13.30 1.97
N LYS A 58 9.44 -13.37 3.09
CA LYS A 58 8.05 -13.84 3.18
C LYS A 58 7.11 -12.68 3.49
N ARG A 59 5.86 -12.78 3.04
CA ARG A 59 4.84 -11.74 3.29
C ARG A 59 4.67 -11.40 4.78
N GLY A 60 4.84 -12.38 5.67
CA GLY A 60 4.73 -12.20 7.11
C GLY A 60 5.96 -11.57 7.78
N ASP A 61 7.02 -11.30 7.03
CA ASP A 61 8.24 -10.69 7.57
C ASP A 61 8.06 -9.18 7.79
N ILE A 62 6.93 -8.59 7.37
CA ILE A 62 6.59 -7.19 7.65
C ILE A 62 5.27 -7.10 8.40
N ALA A 63 5.19 -6.15 9.33
CA ALA A 63 3.93 -5.73 9.94
C ALA A 63 3.42 -4.48 9.24
N VAL A 64 2.13 -4.45 8.90
CA VAL A 64 1.50 -3.31 8.22
C VAL A 64 0.48 -2.65 9.15
N TYR A 65 0.46 -1.32 9.14
CA TYR A 65 -0.46 -0.49 9.91
C TYR A 65 -1.02 0.58 8.98
N GLY A 66 -2.34 0.77 8.98
CA GLY A 66 -2.98 1.73 8.09
C GLY A 66 -4.12 2.47 8.76
N GLN A 67 -4.34 3.70 8.34
CA GLN A 67 -5.53 4.48 8.67
C GLN A 67 -6.21 4.91 7.38
N GLU A 68 -7.54 4.86 7.36
CA GLU A 68 -8.36 5.40 6.29
C GLU A 68 -9.62 6.00 6.92
N SER A 69 -9.92 7.24 6.56
CA SER A 69 -11.03 8.01 7.09
C SER A 69 -12.38 7.57 6.50
N ASN A 70 -12.37 7.16 5.24
CA ASN A 70 -13.56 6.70 4.54
C ASN A 70 -13.84 5.22 4.85
N ALA A 71 -14.98 4.95 5.49
CA ALA A 71 -15.33 3.61 5.94
C ALA A 71 -15.47 2.58 4.80
N ASP A 72 -15.93 2.98 3.61
CA ASP A 72 -16.08 2.06 2.49
C ASP A 72 -14.74 1.74 1.84
N THR A 73 -13.84 2.71 1.78
CA THR A 73 -12.48 2.54 1.29
C THR A 73 -11.65 1.71 2.26
N TRP A 74 -11.82 1.93 3.56
CA TRP A 74 -11.21 1.10 4.61
C TRP A 74 -11.62 -0.38 4.49
N LYS A 75 -12.89 -0.67 4.19
CA LYS A 75 -13.35 -2.05 3.96
C LYS A 75 -12.66 -2.70 2.75
N MET A 76 -12.28 -1.93 1.74
CA MET A 76 -11.54 -2.46 0.58
C MET A 76 -10.09 -2.81 0.91
N ALA A 77 -9.48 -2.14 1.88
CA ALA A 77 -8.10 -2.38 2.31
C ALA A 77 -7.96 -3.57 3.28
N LYS A 78 -9.05 -3.97 3.94
CA LYS A 78 -9.09 -5.08 4.91
C LYS A 78 -9.12 -6.44 4.21
#